data_AF-A0A517TDI1-F1
#
_entry.id   AF-A0A517TDI1-F1
#
_cell.length_a   1.000
_cell.length_b   1.000
_cell.length_c   1.000
_cell.angle_alpha   90.00
_cell.angle_beta   90.00
_cell.angle_gamma   90.00
#
_symmetry.space_group_name_H-M   'P 1'
#
loop_
_entity.id
_entity.type
_entity.pdbx_description
1 polymer ?
#
loop_
_entity_poly.entity_id
_entity_poly.type
_entity_poly.pdbx_seq_one_letter_code
_entity_poly.pdbx_strand_id
1 'polypeptide(L)'
;MASVGMVELTDTYCPRVLKAYFAEPLTNVAKSFGVGLGKTRSIIRNGAIGHPSTSLRVYYPVDHTSPGTAHSPEEVFQTDIKAVLQSDIILFHCHSASVGLGIEAAFSMIANIPRIILAPRGAKVSRMLQGLPTRTLGTIVYETHEDLAIQWDSLLSEIDPKDFPYRERAIGEKLSRCIRRRRIISKTSIDDLAQLTRRPAKYLELIENEPLVAGDMTLDAITEIMEGLGCKWTLRTDAESRDESCGHDIQYEDRVLRLPHVKSSLDELVEFSFGVSPLNEQRLFGIWDAYYEMQSELVKGRDPHDKVISYRQWRDIYQRELF
;
A
#
# COMPACT_ATOMS: atom_id res chain seq x y z
N MET A 1 2.20 -49.25 34.35
CA MET A 1 2.40 -48.62 33.04
C MET A 1 1.37 -47.51 32.89
N ALA A 2 1.77 -46.25 33.15
CA ALA A 2 0.89 -45.10 33.00
C ALA A 2 1.11 -44.49 31.61
N SER A 3 0.06 -44.40 30.80
CA SER A 3 0.12 -43.75 29.49
C SER A 3 0.22 -42.24 29.69
N VAL A 4 1.33 -41.65 29.25
CA VAL A 4 1.49 -40.21 29.18
C VAL A 4 0.58 -39.71 28.05
N GLY A 5 -0.52 -39.05 28.41
CA GLY A 5 -1.41 -38.41 27.45
C GLY A 5 -0.67 -37.27 26.76
N MET A 6 -0.49 -37.38 25.45
CA MET A 6 -0.08 -36.24 24.63
C MET A 6 -1.19 -35.20 24.69
N VAL A 7 -0.94 -34.10 25.40
CA VAL A 7 -1.74 -32.89 25.28
C VAL A 7 -1.34 -32.28 23.95
N GLU A 8 -2.19 -32.42 22.93
CA GLU A 8 -2.07 -31.61 21.72
C GLU A 8 -2.18 -30.14 22.14
N LEU A 9 -1.03 -29.45 22.11
CA LEU A 9 -0.99 -28.00 22.14
C LEU A 9 -1.68 -27.54 20.86
N THR A 10 -2.99 -27.31 20.97
CA THR A 10 -3.73 -26.59 19.96
C THR A 10 -3.12 -25.19 19.93
N ASP A 11 -2.28 -24.94 18.92
CA ASP A 11 -1.75 -23.62 18.63
C ASP A 11 -2.93 -22.66 18.67
N THR A 12 -2.90 -21.74 19.64
CA THR A 12 -4.02 -20.85 19.90
C THR A 12 -4.03 -19.84 18.76
N TYR A 13 -4.69 -20.22 17.66
CA TYR A 13 -4.80 -19.41 16.46
C TYR A 13 -5.46 -18.09 16.87
N CYS A 14 -4.67 -17.03 16.96
CA CYS A 14 -5.19 -15.69 17.15
C CYS A 14 -5.64 -15.20 15.77
N PRO A 15 -6.96 -15.11 15.51
CA PRO A 15 -7.43 -14.70 14.20
C PRO A 15 -6.90 -13.31 13.87
N ARG A 16 -6.26 -13.21 12.70
CA ARG A 16 -5.77 -11.93 12.17
C ARG A 16 -6.92 -10.93 12.10
N VAL A 17 -6.71 -9.72 12.63
CA VAL A 17 -7.65 -8.61 12.44
C VAL A 17 -7.54 -8.09 11.02
N LEU A 18 -8.62 -8.19 10.23
CA LEU A 18 -8.64 -7.70 8.86
C LEU A 18 -8.84 -6.18 8.85
N LYS A 19 -8.26 -5.50 7.88
CA LYS A 19 -8.45 -4.08 7.64
C LYS A 19 -9.59 -3.86 6.64
N ALA A 20 -10.49 -2.95 6.94
CA ALA A 20 -11.62 -2.62 6.09
C ALA A 20 -11.65 -1.12 5.79
N TYR A 21 -12.06 -0.75 4.57
CA TYR A 21 -12.33 0.65 4.20
C TYR A 21 -13.84 0.85 3.99
N PHE A 22 -14.43 1.88 4.59
CA PHE A 22 -15.85 2.19 4.45
C PHE A 22 -16.09 3.33 3.46
N ALA A 23 -16.36 2.98 2.21
CA ALA A 23 -16.65 3.90 1.12
C ALA A 23 -18.12 4.33 1.16
N GLU A 24 -18.39 5.62 1.37
CA GLU A 24 -19.74 6.17 1.41
C GLU A 24 -19.83 7.56 0.75
N PRO A 25 -21.02 8.01 0.34
CA PRO A 25 -21.23 9.40 -0.08
C PRO A 25 -20.94 10.37 1.07
N LEU A 26 -19.96 11.27 0.87
CA LEU A 26 -19.68 12.38 1.81
C LEU A 26 -20.12 13.73 1.28
N THR A 27 -20.09 13.93 -0.04
CA THR A 27 -20.48 15.17 -0.71
C THR A 27 -21.86 15.04 -1.34
N ASN A 28 -22.57 16.16 -1.48
CA ASN A 28 -23.92 16.23 -2.09
C ASN A 28 -24.98 15.33 -1.42
N VAL A 29 -24.77 14.98 -0.15
CA VAL A 29 -25.74 14.20 0.64
C VAL A 29 -26.80 15.14 1.20
N ALA A 30 -28.08 14.87 0.92
CA ALA A 30 -29.16 15.63 1.53
C ALA A 30 -29.12 15.47 3.06
N LYS A 31 -29.35 16.56 3.81
CA LYS A 31 -29.29 16.55 5.29
C LYS A 31 -30.15 15.46 5.93
N SER A 32 -31.28 15.12 5.32
CA SER A 32 -32.17 14.04 5.76
C SER A 32 -31.49 12.67 5.78
N PHE A 33 -30.51 12.43 4.92
CA PHE A 33 -29.79 11.16 4.84
C PHE A 33 -28.63 11.07 5.85
N GLY A 34 -28.09 12.19 6.32
CA GLY A 34 -26.94 12.20 7.23
C GLY A 34 -27.16 11.41 8.52
N VAL A 35 -28.38 11.48 9.09
CA VAL A 35 -28.76 10.68 10.27
C VAL A 35 -28.78 9.18 9.95
N GLY A 36 -29.27 8.80 8.78
CA GLY A 36 -29.32 7.41 8.33
C GLY A 36 -27.92 6.82 8.11
N LEU A 37 -27.02 7.58 7.47
CA LEU A 37 -25.62 7.19 7.27
C LEU A 37 -24.90 7.01 8.62
N GLY A 38 -25.09 7.94 9.56
CA GLY A 38 -24.52 7.85 10.91
C GLY A 38 -24.93 6.57 11.64
N LYS A 39 -26.22 6.20 11.59
CA LYS A 39 -26.72 4.95 12.18
C LYS A 39 -26.12 3.70 11.51
N THR A 40 -26.03 3.70 10.18
CA THR A 40 -25.38 2.61 9.44
C THR A 40 -23.93 2.44 9.87
N ARG A 41 -23.15 3.54 9.96
CA ARG A 41 -21.77 3.49 10.46
C ARG A 41 -21.68 2.92 11.87
N SER A 42 -22.57 3.33 12.78
CA SER A 42 -22.57 2.79 14.15
C SER A 42 -22.80 1.28 14.19
N ILE A 43 -23.71 0.75 13.36
CA ILE A 43 -23.96 -0.70 13.27
C ILE A 43 -22.71 -1.43 12.77
N ILE A 44 -22.13 -0.96 11.66
CA ILE A 44 -20.93 -1.58 11.09
C ILE A 44 -19.78 -1.53 12.09
N ARG A 45 -19.54 -0.38 12.72
CA ARG A 45 -18.48 -0.19 13.73
C ARG A 45 -18.65 -1.12 14.93
N ASN A 46 -19.85 -1.23 15.46
CA ASN A 46 -20.14 -2.05 16.64
C ASN A 46 -20.08 -3.55 16.32
N GLY A 47 -20.55 -3.97 15.14
CA GLY A 47 -20.47 -5.36 14.71
C GLY A 47 -19.07 -5.78 14.26
N ALA A 48 -18.26 -4.86 13.73
CA ALA A 48 -16.92 -5.16 13.22
C ALA A 48 -15.90 -5.51 14.32
N ILE A 49 -15.95 -4.81 15.46
CA ILE A 49 -14.95 -4.94 16.50
C ILE A 49 -15.34 -6.07 17.45
N GLY A 50 -14.53 -7.14 17.48
CA GLY A 50 -14.69 -8.22 18.46
C GLY A 50 -15.76 -9.24 18.11
N HIS A 51 -16.23 -9.29 16.87
CA HIS A 51 -17.10 -10.36 16.41
C HIS A 51 -16.38 -11.73 16.50
N PRO A 52 -17.05 -12.79 16.99
CA PRO A 52 -16.37 -14.05 17.36
C PRO A 52 -15.62 -14.74 16.22
N SER A 53 -16.17 -14.68 15.01
CA SER A 53 -15.58 -15.34 13.84
C SER A 53 -14.48 -14.52 13.18
N THR A 54 -14.68 -13.19 13.11
CA THR A 54 -13.82 -12.27 12.35
C THR A 54 -13.87 -10.89 12.96
N SER A 55 -12.71 -10.34 13.29
CA SER A 55 -12.59 -8.96 13.76
C SER A 55 -12.11 -8.06 12.62
N LEU A 56 -12.85 -6.98 12.36
CA LEU A 56 -12.51 -5.97 11.35
C LEU A 56 -12.10 -4.66 12.02
N ARG A 57 -11.01 -4.06 11.54
CA ARG A 57 -10.66 -2.66 11.80
C ARG A 57 -11.08 -1.82 10.60
N VAL A 58 -12.18 -1.09 10.76
CA VAL A 58 -12.77 -0.29 9.68
C VAL A 58 -12.25 1.16 9.73
N TYR A 59 -11.69 1.63 8.61
CA TYR A 59 -11.36 3.03 8.34
C TYR A 59 -12.59 3.76 7.79
N TYR A 60 -12.91 4.92 8.35
CA TYR A 60 -14.06 5.73 7.96
C TYR A 60 -13.59 7.12 7.47
N PRO A 61 -13.67 7.43 6.17
CA PRO A 61 -13.20 8.71 5.63
C PRO A 61 -13.84 9.92 6.31
N VAL A 62 -15.11 9.82 6.71
CA VAL A 62 -15.80 10.90 7.45
C VAL A 62 -15.09 11.31 8.76
N ASP A 63 -14.35 10.40 9.39
CA ASP A 63 -13.62 10.67 10.63
C ASP A 63 -12.23 11.29 10.40
N HIS A 64 -11.77 11.36 9.14
CA HIS A 64 -10.42 11.79 8.78
C HIS A 64 -10.39 12.91 7.74
N THR A 65 -11.13 12.76 6.65
CA THR A 65 -11.09 13.61 5.45
C THR A 65 -12.48 14.20 5.11
N SER A 66 -13.34 14.38 6.12
CA SER A 66 -14.70 14.90 5.88
C SER A 66 -14.72 16.27 5.18
N PRO A 67 -15.74 16.54 4.35
CA PRO A 67 -15.92 17.84 3.73
C PRO A 67 -15.99 18.96 4.78
N GLY A 68 -15.23 20.02 4.57
CA GLY A 68 -15.13 21.16 5.51
C GLY A 68 -13.97 21.07 6.50
N THR A 69 -13.17 20.00 6.45
CA THR A 69 -11.85 19.97 7.12
C THR A 69 -10.83 20.86 6.40
N ALA A 70 -9.67 21.06 7.03
CA ALA A 70 -8.57 21.87 6.48
C ALA A 70 -7.75 21.17 5.37
N HIS A 71 -8.04 19.90 5.07
CA HIS A 71 -7.33 19.14 4.06
C HIS A 71 -7.58 19.73 2.66
N SER A 72 -6.51 19.86 1.89
CA SER A 72 -6.57 20.09 0.45
C SER A 72 -7.18 18.89 -0.29
N PRO A 73 -7.75 19.08 -1.50
CA PRO A 73 -8.21 17.97 -2.33
C PRO A 73 -7.14 16.89 -2.56
N GLU A 74 -5.87 17.30 -2.71
CA GLU A 74 -4.73 16.42 -2.89
C GLU A 74 -4.48 15.56 -1.64
N GLU A 75 -4.50 16.16 -0.45
CA GLU A 75 -4.34 15.43 0.82
C GLU A 75 -5.48 14.45 1.07
N VAL A 76 -6.73 14.84 0.76
CA VAL A 76 -7.90 13.94 0.84
C VAL A 76 -7.68 12.74 -0.07
N PHE A 77 -7.35 12.98 -1.33
CA PHE A 77 -7.09 11.91 -2.30
C PHE A 77 -5.98 10.97 -1.83
N GLN A 78 -4.83 11.51 -1.43
CA GLN A 78 -3.69 10.69 -0.99
C GLN A 78 -4.03 9.86 0.25
N THR A 79 -4.69 10.48 1.24
CA THR A 79 -5.06 9.81 2.50
C THR A 79 -6.04 8.68 2.26
N ASP A 80 -7.10 8.94 1.50
CA ASP A 80 -8.17 7.97 1.26
C ASP A 80 -7.73 6.84 0.34
N ILE A 81 -6.99 7.13 -0.73
CA ILE A 81 -6.46 6.07 -1.61
C ILE A 81 -5.47 5.18 -0.86
N LYS A 82 -4.61 5.75 -0.01
CA LYS A 82 -3.72 4.95 0.84
C LYS A 82 -4.52 4.00 1.73
N ALA A 83 -5.59 4.48 2.35
CA ALA A 83 -6.44 3.65 3.20
C ALA A 83 -7.20 2.56 2.41
N VAL A 84 -7.66 2.85 1.19
CA VAL A 84 -8.24 1.86 0.27
C VAL A 84 -7.22 0.76 -0.03
N LEU A 85 -6.03 1.12 -0.54
CA LEU A 85 -5.02 0.15 -0.97
C LEU A 85 -4.52 -0.72 0.19
N GLN A 86 -4.46 -0.18 1.40
CA GLN A 86 -4.05 -0.90 2.61
C GLN A 86 -5.13 -1.83 3.19
N SER A 87 -6.35 -1.79 2.67
CA SER A 87 -7.47 -2.58 3.20
C SER A 87 -7.54 -3.98 2.62
N ASP A 88 -7.85 -4.94 3.48
CA ASP A 88 -8.13 -6.32 3.11
C ASP A 88 -9.52 -6.44 2.46
N ILE A 89 -10.48 -5.61 2.89
CA ILE A 89 -11.87 -5.56 2.40
C ILE A 89 -12.28 -4.11 2.16
N ILE A 90 -13.12 -3.86 1.16
CA ILE A 90 -13.82 -2.57 0.99
C ILE A 90 -15.34 -2.73 1.13
N LEU A 91 -15.98 -1.81 1.84
CA LEU A 91 -17.43 -1.76 2.04
C LEU A 91 -17.98 -0.56 1.27
N PHE A 92 -18.81 -0.82 0.26
CA PHE A 92 -19.46 0.23 -0.51
C PHE A 92 -20.87 0.48 0.01
N HIS A 93 -21.07 1.59 0.72
CA HIS A 93 -22.39 2.04 1.15
C HIS A 93 -23.08 2.84 0.05
N CYS A 94 -23.84 2.14 -0.79
CA CYS A 94 -24.52 2.66 -1.96
C CYS A 94 -25.86 3.32 -1.61
N HIS A 95 -25.86 4.27 -0.69
CA HIS A 95 -27.07 5.01 -0.31
C HIS A 95 -27.51 6.01 -1.40
N SER A 96 -26.55 6.70 -2.01
CA SER A 96 -26.76 7.65 -3.11
C SER A 96 -25.58 7.60 -4.08
N ALA A 97 -25.74 8.20 -5.26
CA ALA A 97 -24.63 8.36 -6.20
C ALA A 97 -23.51 9.20 -5.58
N SER A 98 -22.26 8.77 -5.73
CA SER A 98 -21.08 9.46 -5.22
C SER A 98 -19.92 9.29 -6.20
N VAL A 99 -19.28 10.40 -6.58
CA VAL A 99 -18.09 10.39 -7.45
C VAL A 99 -16.89 9.81 -6.70
N GLY A 100 -16.71 10.19 -5.42
CA GLY A 100 -15.62 9.67 -4.57
C GLY A 100 -15.70 8.14 -4.43
N LEU A 101 -16.90 7.62 -4.18
CA LEU A 101 -17.14 6.17 -4.11
C LEU A 101 -16.77 5.47 -5.41
N GLY A 102 -17.07 6.07 -6.57
CA GLY A 102 -16.67 5.54 -7.88
C GLY A 102 -15.15 5.48 -8.07
N ILE A 103 -14.43 6.48 -7.58
CA ILE A 103 -12.95 6.53 -7.61
C ILE A 103 -12.38 5.44 -6.69
N GLU A 104 -12.84 5.37 -5.44
CA GLU A 104 -12.45 4.34 -4.47
C GLU A 104 -12.71 2.92 -5.03
N ALA A 105 -13.83 2.75 -5.73
CA ALA A 105 -14.17 1.50 -6.39
C ALA A 105 -13.17 1.11 -7.50
N ALA A 106 -12.73 2.07 -8.32
CA ALA A 106 -11.71 1.83 -9.33
C ALA A 106 -10.36 1.41 -8.72
N PHE A 107 -9.90 2.08 -7.65
CA PHE A 107 -8.66 1.71 -6.95
C PHE A 107 -8.76 0.34 -6.29
N SER A 108 -9.91 0.05 -5.67
CA SER A 108 -10.16 -1.26 -5.08
C SER A 108 -10.13 -2.38 -6.12
N MET A 109 -10.56 -2.11 -7.36
CA MET A 109 -10.49 -3.05 -8.47
C MET A 109 -9.03 -3.32 -8.89
N ILE A 110 -8.24 -2.27 -9.05
CA ILE A 110 -6.82 -2.36 -9.43
C ILE A 110 -6.07 -3.20 -8.39
N ALA A 111 -6.28 -2.94 -7.10
CA ALA A 111 -5.65 -3.67 -6.01
C ALA A 111 -6.30 -5.03 -5.68
N ASN A 112 -7.24 -5.50 -6.53
CA ASN A 112 -8.01 -6.74 -6.36
C ASN A 112 -8.58 -6.92 -4.95
N ILE A 113 -9.17 -5.86 -4.40
CA ILE A 113 -9.75 -5.84 -3.06
C ILE A 113 -11.14 -6.48 -3.11
N PRO A 114 -11.40 -7.53 -2.32
CA PRO A 114 -12.73 -8.09 -2.19
C PRO A 114 -13.68 -7.07 -1.56
N ARG A 115 -14.93 -7.07 -2.03
CA ARG A 115 -15.91 -6.04 -1.68
C ARG A 115 -17.16 -6.57 -0.99
N ILE A 116 -17.75 -5.73 -0.16
CA ILE A 116 -19.10 -5.89 0.38
C ILE A 116 -19.92 -4.69 -0.11
N ILE A 117 -21.12 -4.95 -0.62
CA ILE A 117 -22.03 -3.88 -1.05
C ILE A 117 -23.14 -3.75 -0.03
N LEU A 118 -23.35 -2.54 0.50
CA LEU A 118 -24.44 -2.19 1.41
C LEU A 118 -25.37 -1.22 0.69
N ALA A 119 -26.67 -1.52 0.59
CA ALA A 119 -27.63 -0.62 -0.03
C ALA A 119 -28.97 -0.67 0.71
N PRO A 120 -29.61 0.48 0.99
CA PRO A 120 -30.99 0.45 1.48
C PRO A 120 -31.91 -0.07 0.36
N ARG A 121 -33.01 -0.72 0.74
CA ARG A 121 -34.01 -1.22 -0.20
C ARG A 121 -34.51 -0.09 -1.10
N GLY A 122 -34.49 -0.35 -2.41
CA GLY A 122 -34.87 0.63 -3.44
C GLY A 122 -33.75 1.57 -3.89
N ALA A 123 -32.58 1.59 -3.25
CA ALA A 123 -31.43 2.31 -3.80
C ALA A 123 -30.96 1.69 -5.13
N LYS A 124 -30.62 2.58 -6.07
CA LYS A 124 -30.07 2.18 -7.37
C LYS A 124 -28.56 2.04 -7.26
N VAL A 125 -28.08 0.81 -7.12
CA VAL A 125 -26.65 0.51 -7.21
C VAL A 125 -26.20 0.58 -8.66
N SER A 126 -25.05 1.21 -8.93
CA SER A 126 -24.50 1.32 -10.28
C SER A 126 -24.17 -0.06 -10.86
N ARG A 127 -24.58 -0.30 -12.12
CA ARG A 127 -24.19 -1.51 -12.86
C ARG A 127 -22.68 -1.64 -13.03
N MET A 128 -21.96 -0.52 -13.12
CA MET A 128 -20.49 -0.54 -13.18
C MET A 128 -19.89 -1.08 -11.88
N LEU A 129 -20.39 -0.63 -10.72
CA LEU A 129 -19.93 -1.11 -9.42
C LEU A 129 -20.24 -2.61 -9.24
N GLN A 130 -21.43 -3.04 -9.64
CA GLN A 130 -21.84 -4.44 -9.59
C GLN A 130 -20.99 -5.32 -10.52
N GLY A 131 -20.59 -4.78 -11.68
CA GLY A 131 -19.78 -5.48 -12.68
C GLY A 131 -18.27 -5.45 -12.46
N LEU A 132 -17.77 -4.86 -11.37
CA LEU A 132 -16.33 -4.83 -11.11
C LEU A 132 -15.79 -6.27 -10.96
N PRO A 133 -14.66 -6.61 -11.59
CA PRO A 133 -14.09 -7.96 -11.59
C PRO A 133 -13.29 -8.27 -10.31
N THR A 134 -13.85 -7.96 -9.13
CA THR A 134 -13.30 -8.36 -7.82
C THR A 134 -14.28 -9.26 -7.07
N ARG A 135 -13.76 -10.12 -6.19
CA ARG A 135 -14.58 -11.03 -5.35
C ARG A 135 -15.59 -10.21 -4.56
N THR A 136 -16.88 -10.49 -4.73
CA THR A 136 -17.94 -9.93 -3.88
C THR A 136 -18.18 -10.90 -2.74
N LEU A 137 -17.86 -10.49 -1.51
CA LEU A 137 -18.06 -11.32 -0.31
C LEU A 137 -19.52 -11.39 0.09
N GLY A 138 -20.27 -10.30 -0.14
CA GLY A 138 -21.68 -10.23 0.16
C GLY A 138 -22.33 -8.96 -0.38
N THR A 139 -23.64 -8.99 -0.52
CA THR A 139 -24.46 -7.81 -0.81
C THR A 139 -25.60 -7.76 0.21
N ILE A 140 -25.62 -6.72 1.03
CA ILE A 140 -26.64 -6.49 2.04
C ILE A 140 -27.61 -5.45 1.49
N VAL A 141 -28.84 -5.87 1.25
CA VAL A 141 -29.95 -4.99 0.89
C VAL A 141 -30.88 -4.91 2.08
N TYR A 142 -30.90 -3.76 2.76
CA TYR A 142 -31.57 -3.62 4.04
C TYR A 142 -32.78 -2.66 3.97
N GLU A 143 -33.88 -3.02 4.62
CA GLU A 143 -35.06 -2.14 4.73
C GLU A 143 -34.99 -1.25 5.97
N THR A 144 -34.51 -1.79 7.09
CA THR A 144 -34.30 -1.07 8.35
C THR A 144 -32.88 -1.24 8.87
N HIS A 145 -32.52 -0.46 9.89
CA HIS A 145 -31.22 -0.56 10.53
C HIS A 145 -31.07 -1.86 11.34
N GLU A 146 -32.16 -2.41 11.87
CA GLU A 146 -32.19 -3.71 12.56
C GLU A 146 -31.93 -4.85 11.56
N ASP A 147 -32.56 -4.79 10.39
CA ASP A 147 -32.33 -5.73 9.28
C ASP A 147 -30.86 -5.70 8.82
N LEU A 148 -30.28 -4.50 8.67
CA LEU A 148 -28.85 -4.33 8.40
C LEU A 148 -27.98 -5.02 9.46
N ALA A 149 -28.29 -4.85 10.75
CA ALA A 149 -27.49 -5.44 11.83
C ALA A 149 -27.49 -6.97 11.77
N ILE A 150 -28.64 -7.59 11.51
CA ILE A 150 -28.78 -9.05 11.38
C ILE A 150 -28.01 -9.56 10.16
N GLN A 151 -28.18 -8.93 9.00
CA GLN A 151 -27.48 -9.34 7.78
C GLN A 151 -25.95 -9.13 7.90
N TRP A 152 -25.53 -8.06 8.58
CA TRP A 152 -24.12 -7.77 8.83
C TRP A 152 -23.47 -8.83 9.72
N ASP A 153 -24.12 -9.21 10.82
CA ASP A 153 -23.66 -10.26 11.73
C ASP A 153 -23.53 -11.63 11.03
N SER A 154 -24.54 -12.00 10.24
CA SER A 154 -24.51 -13.21 9.42
C SER A 154 -23.33 -13.19 8.43
N LEU A 155 -23.12 -12.08 7.72
CA LEU A 155 -22.03 -11.96 6.75
C LEU A 155 -20.65 -12.04 7.42
N LEU A 156 -20.46 -11.41 8.58
CA LEU A 156 -19.20 -11.50 9.33
C LEU A 156 -18.88 -12.91 9.80
N SER A 157 -19.91 -13.74 10.05
CA SER A 157 -19.76 -15.14 10.41
C SER A 157 -19.26 -16.02 9.26
N GLU A 158 -19.48 -15.59 8.01
CA GLU A 158 -19.06 -16.31 6.80
C GLU A 158 -17.65 -15.93 6.33
N ILE A 159 -17.11 -14.81 6.80
CA ILE A 159 -15.76 -14.36 6.45
C ILE A 159 -14.76 -15.12 7.31
N ASP A 160 -13.87 -15.90 6.69
CA ASP A 160 -12.69 -16.50 7.35
C ASP A 160 -11.46 -15.62 7.08
N PRO A 161 -10.75 -15.11 8.11
CA PRO A 161 -9.53 -14.32 7.91
C PRO A 161 -8.42 -15.03 7.14
N LYS A 162 -8.44 -16.37 7.07
CA LYS A 162 -7.49 -17.18 6.30
C LYS A 162 -7.66 -17.06 4.79
N ASP A 163 -8.85 -16.69 4.32
CA ASP A 163 -9.15 -16.46 2.90
C ASP A 163 -8.48 -15.20 2.34
N PHE A 164 -7.93 -14.36 3.22
CA PHE A 164 -7.30 -13.10 2.86
C PHE A 164 -5.80 -13.28 2.89
N PRO A 165 -5.16 -13.64 1.75
CA PRO A 165 -3.73 -13.73 1.70
C PRO A 165 -3.15 -12.40 2.19
N TYR A 166 -2.01 -12.47 2.87
CA TYR A 166 -1.24 -11.26 3.08
C TYR A 166 -0.92 -10.74 1.68
N ARG A 167 -1.54 -9.64 1.24
CA ARG A 167 -1.18 -9.05 -0.05
C ARG A 167 0.31 -8.82 0.03
N GLU A 168 1.07 -9.55 -0.77
CA GLU A 168 2.51 -9.48 -0.75
C GLU A 168 2.90 -8.08 -1.21
N ARG A 169 3.11 -7.22 -0.20
CA ARG A 169 3.80 -5.94 -0.37
C ARG A 169 5.19 -6.16 -0.95
N ALA A 170 5.71 -7.38 -0.94
CA ALA A 170 7.03 -7.74 -1.42
C ALA A 170 7.31 -7.23 -2.84
N ILE A 171 6.41 -7.40 -3.81
CA ILE A 171 6.66 -6.92 -5.18
C ILE A 171 6.71 -5.40 -5.22
N GLY A 172 5.69 -4.76 -4.65
CA GLY A 172 5.60 -3.31 -4.60
C GLY A 172 6.72 -2.64 -3.81
N GLU A 173 7.16 -3.27 -2.73
CA GLU A 173 8.27 -2.83 -1.88
C GLU A 173 9.61 -3.01 -2.59
N LYS A 174 9.82 -4.15 -3.26
CA LYS A 174 10.99 -4.36 -4.11
C LYS A 174 11.04 -3.31 -5.22
N LEU A 175 9.91 -3.04 -5.86
CA LEU A 175 9.82 -2.08 -6.96
C LEU A 175 10.03 -0.63 -6.48
N SER A 176 9.39 -0.21 -5.39
CA SER A 176 9.56 1.13 -4.84
C SER A 176 11.01 1.39 -4.39
N ARG A 177 11.61 0.41 -3.68
CA ARG A 177 13.04 0.43 -3.32
C ARG A 177 13.93 0.45 -4.57
N CYS A 178 13.60 -0.31 -5.60
CA CYS A 178 14.36 -0.36 -6.85
C CYS A 178 14.33 1.00 -7.56
N ILE A 179 13.17 1.61 -7.74
CA ILE A 179 13.00 2.93 -8.37
C ILE A 179 13.83 3.97 -7.61
N ARG A 180 13.67 4.03 -6.28
CA ARG A 180 14.43 4.98 -5.46
C ARG A 180 15.93 4.75 -5.52
N ARG A 181 16.38 3.50 -5.41
CA ARG A 181 17.78 3.11 -5.55
C ARG A 181 18.36 3.62 -6.87
N ARG A 182 17.63 3.42 -7.97
CA ARG A 182 18.05 3.86 -9.30
C ARG A 182 18.16 5.36 -9.40
N ARG A 183 17.22 6.11 -8.83
CA ARG A 183 17.30 7.57 -8.76
C ARG A 183 18.50 8.09 -7.99
N ILE A 184 18.84 7.46 -6.86
CA ILE A 184 20.04 7.84 -6.09
C ILE A 184 21.30 7.61 -6.94
N ILE A 185 21.40 6.46 -7.63
CA ILE A 185 22.54 6.14 -8.49
C ILE A 185 22.62 7.11 -9.68
N SER A 186 21.50 7.39 -10.34
CA SER A 186 21.42 8.26 -11.52
C SER A 186 21.40 9.74 -11.19
N LYS A 187 21.29 10.10 -9.90
CA LYS A 187 21.13 11.47 -9.40
C LYS A 187 19.95 12.20 -10.03
N THR A 188 18.87 11.48 -10.30
CA THR A 188 17.67 12.04 -10.94
C THR A 188 16.70 12.49 -9.86
N SER A 189 16.41 13.79 -9.76
CA SER A 189 15.39 14.31 -8.84
C SER A 189 13.98 13.81 -9.22
N ILE A 190 13.01 13.94 -8.30
CA ILE A 190 11.60 13.59 -8.60
C ILE A 190 11.12 14.44 -9.77
N ASP A 191 11.48 15.72 -9.80
CA ASP A 191 11.05 16.67 -10.83
C ASP A 191 11.69 16.35 -12.19
N ASP A 192 12.97 15.95 -12.21
CA ASP A 192 13.62 15.50 -13.44
C ASP A 192 12.98 14.21 -13.96
N LEU A 193 12.73 13.24 -13.07
CA LEU A 193 12.06 11.99 -13.45
C LEU A 193 10.63 12.24 -13.95
N ALA A 194 9.92 13.19 -13.33
CA ALA A 194 8.59 13.62 -13.76
C ALA A 194 8.60 14.16 -15.20
N GLN A 195 9.60 14.98 -15.54
CA GLN A 195 9.78 15.49 -16.90
C GLN A 195 10.13 14.38 -17.89
N LEU A 196 11.04 13.47 -17.52
CA LEU A 196 11.48 12.35 -18.36
C LEU A 196 10.36 11.37 -18.67
N THR A 197 9.46 11.13 -17.71
CA THR A 197 8.37 10.15 -17.79
C THR A 197 7.01 10.78 -18.08
N ARG A 198 6.95 12.11 -18.25
CA ARG A 198 5.70 12.88 -18.42
C ARG A 198 4.65 12.56 -17.35
N ARG A 199 5.10 12.25 -16.12
CA ARG A 199 4.25 11.92 -14.98
C ARG A 199 4.33 13.03 -13.93
N PRO A 200 3.25 13.29 -13.17
CA PRO A 200 3.31 14.25 -12.08
C PRO A 200 4.34 13.82 -11.02
N ALA A 201 5.14 14.76 -10.53
CA ALA A 201 6.09 14.56 -9.43
C ALA A 201 5.45 13.84 -8.22
N LYS A 202 4.25 14.30 -7.81
CA LYS A 202 3.47 13.71 -6.71
C LYS A 202 3.11 12.24 -6.92
N TYR A 203 2.93 11.80 -8.17
CA TYR A 203 2.66 10.39 -8.47
C TYR A 203 3.92 9.53 -8.29
N LEU A 204 5.09 10.05 -8.69
CA LEU A 204 6.37 9.38 -8.49
C LEU A 204 6.75 9.31 -7.00
N GLU A 205 6.51 10.39 -6.25
CA GLU A 205 6.65 10.38 -4.78
C GLU A 205 5.76 9.30 -4.15
N LEU A 206 4.52 9.17 -4.63
CA LEU A 206 3.58 8.18 -4.12
C LEU A 206 4.05 6.76 -4.41
N ILE A 207 4.52 6.46 -5.63
CA ILE A 207 5.09 5.15 -5.99
C ILE A 207 6.26 4.80 -5.08
N GLU A 208 7.18 5.73 -4.85
CA GLU A 208 8.33 5.45 -4.01
C GLU A 208 7.95 5.23 -2.56
N ASN A 209 7.03 6.02 -2.01
CA ASN A 209 6.72 5.98 -0.58
C ASN A 209 5.63 4.96 -0.20
N GLU A 210 4.80 4.54 -1.14
CA GLU A 210 3.71 3.60 -0.91
C GLU A 210 3.89 2.33 -1.75
N PRO A 211 4.53 1.28 -1.19
CA PRO A 211 4.76 0.01 -1.89
C PRO A 211 3.53 -0.56 -2.61
N LEU A 212 2.33 -0.39 -2.04
CA LEU A 212 1.11 -0.88 -2.66
C LEU A 212 0.81 -0.18 -4.00
N VAL A 213 1.06 1.13 -4.08
CA VAL A 213 0.89 1.90 -5.31
C VAL A 213 1.92 1.46 -6.37
N ALA A 214 3.15 1.19 -5.94
CA ALA A 214 4.17 0.64 -6.84
C ALA A 214 3.77 -0.75 -7.38
N GLY A 215 3.27 -1.63 -6.52
CA GLY A 215 2.85 -2.99 -6.90
C GLY A 215 1.72 -3.02 -7.94
N ASP A 216 0.89 -1.98 -7.97
CA ASP A 216 -0.26 -1.84 -8.87
C ASP A 216 0.07 -1.08 -10.17
N MET A 217 1.33 -0.71 -10.39
CA MET A 217 1.73 -0.03 -11.61
C MET A 217 1.56 -0.90 -12.85
N THR A 218 1.17 -0.28 -13.97
CA THR A 218 1.20 -0.95 -15.27
C THR A 218 2.64 -1.20 -15.73
N LEU A 219 2.85 -2.25 -16.52
CA LEU A 219 4.17 -2.55 -17.10
C LEU A 219 4.71 -1.38 -17.94
N ASP A 220 3.84 -0.66 -18.64
CA ASP A 220 4.22 0.53 -19.40
C ASP A 220 4.74 1.64 -18.48
N ALA A 221 4.08 1.87 -17.34
CA ALA A 221 4.52 2.86 -16.36
C ALA A 221 5.85 2.46 -15.71
N ILE A 222 6.03 1.18 -15.38
CA ILE A 222 7.31 0.66 -14.87
C ILE A 222 8.40 0.85 -15.94
N THR A 223 8.11 0.50 -17.20
CA THR A 223 9.07 0.64 -18.31
C THR A 223 9.50 2.07 -18.50
N GLU A 224 8.56 3.00 -18.60
CA GLU A 224 8.83 4.41 -18.79
C GLU A 224 9.67 4.99 -17.65
N ILE A 225 9.36 4.64 -16.38
CA ILE A 225 10.16 5.04 -15.23
C ILE A 225 11.57 4.46 -15.30
N MET A 226 11.71 3.17 -15.56
CA MET A 226 13.02 2.51 -15.60
C MET A 226 13.88 3.02 -16.76
N GLU A 227 13.29 3.31 -17.93
CA GLU A 227 13.96 3.97 -19.06
C GLU A 227 14.39 5.40 -18.72
N GLY A 228 13.52 6.18 -18.06
CA GLY A 228 13.85 7.52 -17.55
C GLY A 228 15.03 7.51 -16.57
N LEU A 229 15.22 6.40 -15.85
CA LEU A 229 16.36 6.17 -14.96
C LEU A 229 17.57 5.54 -15.65
N GLY A 230 17.55 5.39 -16.98
CA GLY A 230 18.61 4.75 -17.75
C GLY A 230 18.83 3.29 -17.40
N CYS A 231 17.82 2.62 -16.84
CA CYS A 231 17.90 1.25 -16.37
C CYS A 231 17.33 0.28 -17.40
N LYS A 232 18.14 -0.71 -17.81
CA LYS A 232 17.62 -1.89 -18.51
C LYS A 232 17.03 -2.83 -17.46
N TRP A 233 15.75 -3.12 -17.60
CA TRP A 233 15.02 -4.01 -16.72
C TRP A 233 14.32 -5.09 -17.54
N THR A 234 14.10 -6.25 -16.94
CA THR A 234 13.28 -7.31 -17.52
C THR A 234 12.41 -7.90 -16.43
N LEU A 235 11.12 -8.12 -16.74
CA LEU A 235 10.25 -8.89 -15.87
C LEU A 235 10.46 -10.37 -16.17
N ARG A 236 10.95 -11.13 -15.19
CA ARG A 236 10.98 -12.59 -15.27
C ARG A 236 9.74 -13.17 -14.60
N THR A 237 8.89 -13.79 -15.40
CA THR A 237 7.85 -14.70 -14.92
C THR A 237 8.45 -16.10 -14.93
N ASP A 238 9.12 -16.50 -13.86
CA ASP A 238 9.68 -17.84 -13.75
C ASP A 238 8.53 -18.85 -13.60
N ALA A 239 7.94 -19.29 -14.71
CA ALA A 239 6.92 -20.34 -14.71
C ALA A 239 7.49 -21.72 -14.33
N GLU A 240 8.82 -21.87 -14.30
CA GLU A 240 9.53 -23.14 -14.07
C GLU A 240 10.09 -23.31 -12.66
N SER A 241 10.12 -22.25 -11.82
CA SER A 241 10.50 -22.42 -10.42
C SER A 241 9.30 -22.96 -9.64
N ARG A 242 9.24 -24.29 -9.47
CA ARG A 242 8.25 -24.99 -8.59
C ARG A 242 8.43 -24.70 -7.09
N ASP A 243 9.23 -23.71 -6.73
CA ASP A 243 9.43 -23.33 -5.35
C ASP A 243 8.33 -22.31 -5.01
N GLU A 244 7.53 -22.57 -3.98
CA GLU A 244 6.39 -21.72 -3.56
C GLU A 244 6.80 -20.29 -3.16
N SER A 245 8.10 -19.99 -3.20
CA SER A 245 8.68 -18.65 -3.18
C SER A 245 8.67 -17.93 -4.53
N CYS A 246 7.64 -18.19 -5.38
CA CYS A 246 7.38 -17.56 -6.69
C CYS A 246 7.19 -16.02 -6.61
N GLY A 247 8.18 -15.30 -6.12
CA GLY A 247 8.25 -13.86 -6.19
C GLY A 247 8.71 -13.46 -7.59
N HIS A 248 8.03 -12.52 -8.21
CA HIS A 248 8.59 -11.83 -9.37
C HIS A 248 9.93 -11.22 -8.95
N ASP A 249 11.02 -11.70 -9.55
CA ASP A 249 12.36 -11.16 -9.32
C ASP A 249 12.61 -10.03 -10.32
N ILE A 250 12.79 -8.82 -9.81
CA ILE A 250 13.11 -7.66 -10.62
C ILE A 250 14.61 -7.68 -10.82
N GLN A 251 15.06 -8.28 -11.93
CA GLN A 251 16.47 -8.27 -12.28
C GLN A 251 16.82 -7.03 -13.09
N TYR A 252 17.93 -6.42 -12.72
CA TYR A 252 18.52 -5.30 -13.44
C TYR A 252 20.03 -5.44 -13.44
N GLU A 253 20.67 -5.06 -14.54
CA GLU A 253 22.12 -4.96 -14.59
C GLU A 253 22.56 -3.68 -13.87
N ASP A 254 23.20 -3.82 -12.71
CA ASP A 254 23.83 -2.69 -12.04
C ASP A 254 25.32 -2.64 -12.35
N ARG A 255 25.67 -2.07 -13.51
CA ARG A 255 27.07 -1.98 -13.94
C ARG A 255 27.92 -1.10 -13.01
N VAL A 256 27.27 -0.24 -12.23
CA VAL A 256 27.89 0.70 -11.29
C VAL A 256 28.28 0.01 -9.98
N LEU A 257 27.47 -0.95 -9.50
CA LEU A 257 27.67 -1.63 -8.22
C LEU A 257 28.35 -3.00 -8.38
N ARG A 258 29.65 -2.99 -8.72
CA ARG A 258 30.43 -4.24 -8.86
C ARG A 258 30.80 -4.88 -7.52
N LEU A 259 30.85 -4.08 -6.45
CA LEU A 259 31.31 -4.51 -5.13
C LEU A 259 30.12 -4.77 -4.19
N PRO A 260 30.00 -5.98 -3.59
CA PRO A 260 28.85 -6.35 -2.75
C PRO A 260 28.58 -5.38 -1.59
N HIS A 261 29.62 -4.87 -0.92
CA HIS A 261 29.46 -3.96 0.23
C HIS A 261 28.95 -2.57 -0.17
N VAL A 262 29.24 -2.11 -1.40
CA VAL A 262 28.72 -0.85 -1.94
C VAL A 262 27.22 -0.99 -2.18
N LYS A 263 26.78 -2.14 -2.70
CA LYS A 263 25.35 -2.47 -2.83
C LYS A 263 24.66 -2.48 -1.46
N SER A 264 25.21 -3.18 -0.47
CA SER A 264 24.64 -3.18 0.88
C SER A 264 24.56 -1.78 1.50
N SER A 265 25.57 -0.94 1.31
CA SER A 265 25.57 0.43 1.86
C SER A 265 24.53 1.33 1.17
N LEU A 266 24.31 1.14 -0.13
CA LEU A 266 23.23 1.80 -0.86
C LEU A 266 21.85 1.34 -0.37
N ASP A 267 21.69 0.05 -0.11
CA ASP A 267 20.44 -0.50 0.41
C ASP A 267 20.11 0.12 1.79
N GLU A 268 21.11 0.26 2.66
CA GLU A 268 20.98 0.96 3.95
C GLU A 268 20.67 2.46 3.78
N LEU A 269 21.23 3.12 2.77
CA LEU A 269 20.91 4.53 2.45
C LEU A 269 19.47 4.68 1.93
N VAL A 270 19.01 3.73 1.10
CA VAL A 270 17.62 3.67 0.63
C VAL A 270 16.68 3.49 1.82
N GLU A 271 16.92 2.54 2.72
CA GLU A 271 16.11 2.39 3.95
C GLU A 271 16.11 3.65 4.80
N PHE A 272 17.26 4.30 4.94
CA PHE A 272 17.35 5.56 5.63
C PHE A 272 16.47 6.65 5.01
N SER A 273 16.48 6.78 3.68
CA SER A 273 15.66 7.78 2.97
C SER A 273 14.14 7.57 3.13
N PHE A 274 13.67 6.34 3.39
CA PHE A 274 12.26 6.06 3.67
C PHE A 274 11.80 6.65 5.01
N GLY A 275 12.70 6.82 5.97
CA GLY A 275 12.41 7.39 7.29
C GLY A 275 12.44 8.91 7.35
N VAL A 276 12.78 9.61 6.26
CA VAL A 276 12.99 11.06 6.22
C VAL A 276 11.95 11.71 5.31
N SER A 277 11.11 12.58 5.87
CA SER A 277 10.12 13.37 5.12
C SER A 277 9.99 14.78 5.73
N PRO A 278 10.10 15.86 4.93
CA PRO A 278 10.41 15.88 3.49
C PRO A 278 11.86 15.48 3.21
N LEU A 279 12.11 14.86 2.05
CA LEU A 279 13.44 14.43 1.63
C LEU A 279 14.14 15.56 0.85
N ASN A 280 15.31 16.01 1.31
CA ASN A 280 16.17 16.89 0.52
C ASN A 280 17.01 16.04 -0.47
N GLU A 281 16.55 15.96 -1.72
CA GLU A 281 17.13 15.08 -2.74
C GLU A 281 18.56 15.47 -3.12
N GLN A 282 18.84 16.77 -3.26
CA GLN A 282 20.20 17.26 -3.54
C GLN A 282 21.18 16.81 -2.48
N ARG A 283 20.75 16.86 -1.21
CA ARG A 283 21.57 16.39 -0.09
C ARG A 283 21.74 14.87 -0.13
N LEU A 284 20.68 14.12 -0.38
CA LEU A 284 20.76 12.66 -0.53
C LEU A 284 21.77 12.26 -1.62
N PHE A 285 21.76 12.96 -2.76
CA PHE A 285 22.73 12.72 -3.84
C PHE A 285 24.16 13.10 -3.42
N GLY A 286 24.35 14.21 -2.71
CA GLY A 286 25.66 14.60 -2.16
C GLY A 286 26.22 13.58 -1.15
N ILE A 287 25.36 13.00 -0.30
CA ILE A 287 25.74 11.93 0.64
C ILE A 287 26.23 10.69 -0.13
N TRP A 288 25.51 10.31 -1.18
CA TRP A 288 25.90 9.19 -2.03
C TRP A 288 27.22 9.46 -2.77
N ASP A 289 27.41 10.68 -3.29
CA ASP A 289 28.65 11.08 -3.97
C ASP A 289 29.88 11.03 -3.07
N ALA A 290 29.78 11.60 -1.86
CA ALA A 290 30.87 11.58 -0.90
C ALA A 290 31.29 10.14 -0.54
N TYR A 291 30.31 9.24 -0.39
CA TYR A 291 30.59 7.83 -0.14
C TYR A 291 31.22 7.13 -1.34
N TYR A 292 30.70 7.37 -2.54
CA TYR A 292 31.21 6.76 -3.75
C TYR A 292 32.64 7.22 -4.08
N GLU A 293 32.93 8.51 -3.88
CA GLU A 293 34.27 9.08 -4.01
C GLU A 293 35.25 8.47 -3.00
N MET A 294 34.83 8.35 -1.72
CA MET A 294 35.62 7.68 -0.69
C MET A 294 35.96 6.23 -1.07
N GLN A 295 34.99 5.47 -1.59
CA GLN A 295 35.22 4.09 -2.04
C GLN A 295 36.18 4.05 -3.25
N SER A 296 36.04 4.98 -4.21
CA SER A 296 36.93 5.09 -5.37
C SER A 296 38.37 5.40 -4.98
N GLU A 297 38.60 6.34 -4.07
CA GLU A 297 39.95 6.73 -3.63
C GLU A 297 40.63 5.61 -2.82
N LEU A 298 39.86 4.84 -2.03
CA LEU A 298 40.38 3.67 -1.34
C LEU A 298 40.89 2.61 -2.33
N VAL A 299 40.13 2.33 -3.40
CA VAL A 299 40.53 1.40 -4.47
C VAL A 299 41.82 1.84 -5.17
N LYS A 300 42.10 3.16 -5.26
CA LYS A 300 43.30 3.69 -5.92
C LYS A 300 44.58 3.61 -5.07
N GLY A 301 44.52 3.27 -3.77
CA GLY A 301 45.71 3.36 -2.93
C GLY A 301 45.83 2.50 -1.66
N ARG A 302 44.79 1.75 -1.20
CA ARG A 302 44.85 0.90 0.01
C ARG A 302 43.87 -0.29 -0.03
N ASP A 303 44.00 -1.18 0.97
CA ASP A 303 43.05 -2.27 1.24
C ASP A 303 41.60 -1.75 1.24
N PRO A 304 40.69 -2.38 0.48
CA PRO A 304 39.29 -1.97 0.42
C PRO A 304 38.68 -1.99 1.82
N HIS A 305 37.94 -0.94 2.17
CA HIS A 305 37.13 -0.97 3.38
C HIS A 305 35.94 -1.90 3.12
N ASP A 306 36.05 -3.16 3.55
CA ASP A 306 34.96 -4.14 3.50
C ASP A 306 33.79 -3.82 4.44
N LYS A 307 33.78 -2.62 5.04
CA LYS A 307 32.76 -2.21 6.01
C LYS A 307 31.59 -1.56 5.29
N VAL A 308 30.45 -2.24 5.33
CA VAL A 308 29.13 -1.68 5.00
C VAL A 308 28.83 -0.52 5.94
N ILE A 309 28.36 0.60 5.40
CA ILE A 309 27.81 1.69 6.20
C ILE A 309 26.36 1.33 6.53
N SER A 310 26.10 1.05 7.81
CA SER A 310 24.75 0.75 8.31
C SER A 310 23.86 1.99 8.36
N TYR A 311 22.54 1.78 8.39
CA TYR A 311 21.53 2.79 8.63
C TYR A 311 21.88 3.72 9.80
N ARG A 312 22.37 3.16 10.93
CA ARG A 312 22.73 3.96 12.11
C ARG A 312 23.91 4.88 11.81
N GLN A 313 24.89 4.43 11.05
CA GLN A 313 26.03 5.26 10.67
C GLN A 313 25.62 6.35 9.68
N TRP A 314 24.78 6.05 8.69
CA TRP A 314 24.20 7.07 7.82
C TRP A 314 23.46 8.13 8.64
N ARG A 315 22.65 7.70 9.60
CA ARG A 315 21.97 8.58 10.53
C ARG A 315 22.96 9.40 11.36
N ASP A 316 23.96 8.80 12.00
CA ASP A 316 24.88 9.54 12.87
C ASP A 316 25.74 10.55 12.10
N ILE A 317 26.14 10.22 10.87
CA ILE A 317 26.93 11.12 10.02
C ILE A 317 26.07 12.28 9.49
N TYR A 318 24.78 12.06 9.20
CA TYR A 318 23.99 13.02 8.39
C TYR A 318 22.66 13.49 8.99
N GLN A 319 22.22 12.97 10.15
CA GLN A 319 20.95 13.38 10.78
C GLN A 319 20.93 14.85 11.20
N ARG A 320 22.10 15.50 11.37
CA ARG A 320 22.18 16.93 11.68
C ARG A 320 22.01 17.84 10.45
N GLU A 321 22.07 17.30 9.24
CA GLU A 321 22.16 18.08 7.99
C GLU A 321 21.02 17.80 7.00
N LEU A 322 20.07 16.92 7.37
CA LEU A 322 18.90 16.54 6.56
C LEU A 322 17.58 17.14 7.07
N PHE A 323 17.60 17.77 8.24
CA PHE A 323 16.54 18.63 8.78
C PHE A 323 17.05 20.06 8.81
#